data_AF-A0A950YJ11-F1
#
_entry.id   AF-A0A950YJ11-F1
#
_cell.length_a   1.000
_cell.length_b   1.000
_cell.length_c   1.000
_cell.angle_alpha   90.00
_cell.angle_beta   90.00
_cell.angle_gamma   90.00
#
_symmetry.space_group_name_H-M   'P 1'
#
loop_
_entity.id
_entity.type
_entity.pdbx_description
1 polymer ?
#
loop_
_entity_poly.entity_id
_entity_poly.type
_entity_poly.pdbx_seq_one_letter_code
_entity_poly.pdbx_strand_id
1 'polypeptide(L)'
;MTFRTADARGDGLQLAIPPAVMLHAVIGGRQLLNIVGPALLYVFDCDELESEMEHEAARALLGEAHDCGEIYSMLSPAEHDDLARSLSEYLQEAMKLGLVLMGDRILVDVVGANIRDRWPVAILRLRRAAEVA
;
A
#
# COMPACT_ATOMS: atom_id res chain seq x y z
N MET A 1 6.59 24.66 5.96
CA MET A 1 5.45 23.76 5.69
C MET A 1 5.64 23.30 4.25
N THR A 2 6.14 22.08 4.05
CA THR A 2 6.67 21.64 2.75
C THR A 2 5.80 20.49 2.25
N PHE A 3 4.92 20.78 1.29
CA PHE A 3 4.12 19.78 0.60
C PHE A 3 5.03 19.04 -0.38
N ARG A 4 5.16 17.71 -0.26
CA ARG A 4 5.80 16.89 -1.29
C ARG A 4 4.74 16.54 -2.32
N THR A 5 4.71 17.31 -3.39
CA THR A 5 3.99 16.96 -4.62
C THR A 5 4.60 15.70 -5.20
N ALA A 6 3.88 14.57 -5.13
CA ALA A 6 4.15 13.45 -6.02
C ALA A 6 3.72 13.90 -7.41
N ASP A 7 4.70 14.28 -8.24
CA ASP A 7 4.50 14.80 -9.58
C ASP A 7 4.14 13.62 -10.49
N ALA A 8 2.85 13.24 -10.50
CA ALA A 8 2.29 12.32 -11.47
C ALA A 8 2.32 13.03 -12.83
N ARG A 9 3.42 12.85 -13.57
CA ARG A 9 3.66 13.50 -14.86
C ARG A 9 2.57 13.12 -15.88
N GLY A 10 1.63 14.04 -16.08
CA GLY A 10 0.66 14.03 -17.16
C GLY A 10 -0.71 14.48 -16.66
N ASP A 11 -1.02 15.78 -16.80
CA ASP A 11 -2.31 16.44 -16.49
C ASP A 11 -2.56 16.98 -15.07
N GLY A 12 -1.60 17.71 -14.49
CA GLY A 12 -1.91 18.80 -13.54
C GLY A 12 -2.70 18.45 -12.27
N LEU A 13 -2.83 17.17 -11.92
CA LEU A 13 -3.51 16.69 -10.73
C LEU A 13 -2.52 16.75 -9.56
N GLN A 14 -2.86 17.56 -8.57
CA GLN A 14 -2.10 17.67 -7.33
C GLN A 14 -2.76 16.83 -6.24
N LEU A 15 -1.99 15.91 -5.68
CA LEU A 15 -2.37 15.13 -4.50
C LEU A 15 -1.93 15.86 -3.24
N ALA A 16 -2.88 16.30 -2.43
CA ALA A 16 -2.59 16.91 -1.13
C ALA A 16 -2.54 15.83 -0.04
N ILE A 17 -1.47 15.03 -0.01
CA ILE A 17 -1.29 14.02 1.06
C ILE A 17 -1.10 14.74 2.40
N PRO A 18 -1.85 14.39 3.46
CA PRO A 18 -1.67 14.97 4.78
C PRO A 18 -0.22 14.86 5.27
N PRO A 19 0.30 15.88 5.97
CA PRO A 19 1.70 15.92 6.39
C PRO A 19 2.08 14.84 7.41
N ALA A 20 1.09 14.27 8.10
CA ALA A 20 1.25 13.14 9.00
C ALA A 20 0.13 12.13 8.72
N VAL A 21 0.52 10.92 8.34
CA VAL A 21 -0.36 9.77 8.22
C VAL A 21 0.14 8.74 9.21
N MET A 22 -0.72 8.32 10.12
CA MET A 22 -0.42 7.22 11.02
C MET A 22 -0.60 5.93 10.24
N LEU A 23 0.49 5.16 10.07
CA LEU A 23 0.43 3.85 9.47
C LEU A 23 0.38 2.80 10.57
N HIS A 24 -0.39 1.74 10.35
CA HIS A 24 -0.55 0.66 11.31
C HIS A 24 0.14 -0.60 10.80
N ALA A 25 0.65 -1.42 11.72
CA ALA A 25 1.14 -2.75 11.36
C ALA A 25 0.01 -3.55 10.72
N VAL A 26 0.28 -4.08 9.54
CA VAL A 26 -0.63 -4.95 8.80
C VAL A 26 -0.27 -6.38 9.12
N ILE A 27 -1.10 -7.03 9.92
CA ILE A 27 -0.80 -8.35 10.51
C ILE A 27 -1.53 -9.50 9.79
N GLY A 28 -2.32 -9.20 8.76
CA GLY A 28 -3.05 -10.22 8.02
C GLY A 28 -3.56 -9.75 6.67
N GLY A 29 -3.74 -10.68 5.75
CA GLY A 29 -4.09 -10.38 4.37
C GLY A 29 -5.48 -9.78 4.20
N ARG A 30 -6.45 -10.06 5.09
CA ARG A 30 -7.75 -9.34 5.09
C ARG A 30 -7.57 -7.85 5.36
N GLN A 31 -6.71 -7.50 6.32
CA GLN A 31 -6.42 -6.11 6.66
C GLN A 31 -5.74 -5.43 5.46
N LEU A 32 -4.77 -6.11 4.83
CA LEU A 32 -4.11 -5.62 3.63
C LEU A 32 -5.11 -5.40 2.49
N LEU A 33 -5.96 -6.39 2.21
CA LEU A 33 -6.99 -6.30 1.17
C LEU A 33 -7.97 -5.14 1.40
N ASN A 34 -8.35 -4.89 2.65
CA ASN A 34 -9.21 -3.75 3.01
C ASN A 34 -8.53 -2.39 2.81
N ILE A 35 -7.19 -2.35 2.81
CA ILE A 35 -6.40 -1.15 2.51
C ILE A 35 -6.30 -0.96 1.00
N VAL A 36 -5.88 -1.99 0.24
CA VAL A 36 -5.56 -1.86 -1.19
C VAL A 36 -6.78 -2.00 -2.10
N GLY A 37 -7.71 -2.90 -1.80
CA GLY A 37 -8.82 -3.23 -2.69
C GLY A 37 -9.69 -2.03 -3.09
N PRO A 38 -10.12 -1.19 -2.14
CA PRO A 38 -10.94 -0.02 -2.44
C PRO A 38 -10.11 1.26 -2.65
N ALA A 39 -8.82 1.17 -2.93
CA ALA A 39 -7.97 2.31 -3.26
C ALA A 39 -8.04 2.65 -4.76
N LEU A 40 -7.88 3.92 -5.10
CA LEU A 40 -7.76 4.40 -6.49
C LEU A 40 -6.32 4.72 -6.88
N LEU A 41 -5.45 4.90 -5.88
CA LEU A 41 -4.03 5.18 -6.06
C LEU A 41 -3.24 4.47 -4.95
N TYR A 42 -1.99 4.18 -5.27
CA TYR A 42 -1.08 3.45 -4.39
C TYR A 42 0.20 4.24 -4.19
N VAL A 43 0.66 4.31 -2.95
CA VAL A 43 1.97 4.81 -2.57
C VAL A 43 2.68 3.69 -1.83
N PHE A 44 3.62 3.04 -2.52
CA PHE A 44 4.43 1.98 -1.94
C PHE A 44 5.84 2.50 -1.69
N ASP A 45 6.35 2.19 -0.51
CA ASP A 45 7.68 2.55 -0.06
C ASP A 45 8.32 1.33 0.60
N CYS A 46 9.63 1.20 0.47
CA CYS A 46 10.39 0.15 1.11
C CYS A 46 11.68 0.74 1.65
N ASP A 47 11.98 0.47 2.92
CA ASP A 47 13.27 0.83 3.50
C ASP A 47 14.40 0.04 2.82
N GLU A 48 15.65 0.43 3.08
CA GLU A 48 16.82 -0.21 2.48
C GLU A 48 16.94 -1.67 2.94
N LEU A 49 16.85 -2.60 1.98
CA LEU A 49 16.92 -4.05 2.24
C LEU A 49 18.35 -4.55 2.04
N GLU A 50 18.80 -5.45 2.90
CA GLU A 50 20.20 -5.89 3.01
C GLU A 50 20.49 -7.18 2.24
N SER A 51 19.46 -7.98 1.95
CA SER A 51 19.64 -9.30 1.31
C SER A 51 18.71 -9.51 0.10
N GLU A 52 19.17 -10.32 -0.85
CA GLU A 52 18.35 -10.71 -2.03
C GLU A 52 17.03 -11.37 -1.62
N MET A 53 17.04 -12.14 -0.52
CA MET A 53 15.83 -12.77 0.00
C MET A 53 14.81 -11.74 0.49
N GLU A 54 15.26 -10.67 1.16
CA GLU A 54 14.39 -9.58 1.57
C GLU A 54 13.83 -8.84 0.34
N HIS A 55 14.68 -8.56 -0.66
CA HIS A 55 14.26 -7.92 -1.91
C HIS A 55 13.19 -8.72 -2.65
N GLU A 56 13.39 -10.03 -2.78
CA GLU A 56 12.41 -10.90 -3.44
C GLU A 56 11.09 -10.96 -2.67
N ALA A 57 11.14 -11.13 -1.35
CA ALA A 57 9.94 -11.14 -0.51
C ALA A 57 9.19 -9.80 -0.56
N ALA A 58 9.91 -8.67 -0.54
CA ALA A 58 9.33 -7.34 -0.67
C ALA A 58 8.63 -7.14 -2.01
N ARG A 59 9.29 -7.54 -3.11
CA ARG A 59 8.72 -7.46 -4.46
C ARG A 59 7.50 -8.34 -4.61
N ALA A 60 7.54 -9.56 -4.10
CA ALA A 60 6.41 -10.47 -4.14
C ALA A 60 5.21 -9.93 -3.35
N LEU A 61 5.43 -9.48 -2.11
CA LEU A 61 4.37 -8.94 -1.26
C LEU A 61 3.75 -7.64 -1.82
N LEU A 62 4.58 -6.66 -2.20
CA LEU A 62 4.09 -5.39 -2.73
C LEU A 62 3.48 -5.54 -4.13
N GLY A 63 4.01 -6.46 -4.94
CA GLY A 63 3.45 -6.83 -6.24
C GLY A 63 2.07 -7.47 -6.10
N GLU A 64 1.92 -8.48 -5.24
CA GLU A 64 0.62 -9.11 -4.99
C GLU A 64 -0.39 -8.10 -4.42
N ALA A 65 0.04 -7.22 -3.50
CA ALA A 65 -0.81 -6.18 -2.95
C ALA A 65 -1.30 -5.18 -4.02
N HIS A 66 -0.43 -4.82 -4.96
CA HIS A 66 -0.79 -4.01 -6.13
C HIS A 66 -1.86 -4.69 -6.97
N ASP A 67 -1.57 -5.92 -7.40
CA ASP A 67 -2.40 -6.66 -8.36
C ASP A 67 -3.78 -6.94 -7.75
N CYS A 68 -3.84 -7.28 -6.46
CA CYS A 68 -5.08 -7.40 -5.71
C CYS A 68 -5.92 -6.11 -5.74
N GLY A 69 -5.27 -4.95 -5.57
CA GLY A 69 -5.93 -3.65 -5.64
C GLY A 69 -6.56 -3.39 -7.01
N GLU A 70 -5.80 -3.65 -8.08
CA GLU A 70 -6.25 -3.45 -9.46
C GLU A 70 -7.45 -4.33 -9.84
N ILE A 71 -7.50 -5.57 -9.33
CA ILE A 71 -8.58 -6.51 -9.68
C ILE A 71 -9.75 -6.54 -8.69
N TYR A 72 -9.63 -5.91 -7.52
CA TYR A 72 -10.57 -6.06 -6.40
C TYR A 72 -12.05 -5.88 -6.77
N SER A 73 -12.35 -4.85 -7.57
CA SER A 73 -13.72 -4.51 -7.96
C SER A 73 -14.36 -5.53 -8.93
N MET A 74 -13.56 -6.38 -9.55
CA MET A 74 -14.01 -7.39 -10.53
C MET A 74 -14.27 -8.75 -9.89
N LEU A 75 -13.92 -8.92 -8.61
CA LEU A 75 -13.96 -10.20 -7.92
C LEU A 75 -15.26 -10.40 -7.16
N SER A 76 -15.67 -11.66 -7.08
CA SER A 76 -16.74 -12.12 -6.22
C SER A 76 -16.29 -12.15 -4.74
N PRO A 77 -17.24 -12.20 -3.79
CA PRO A 77 -16.90 -12.30 -2.37
C PRO A 77 -16.03 -13.51 -2.00
N ALA A 78 -16.21 -14.66 -2.67
CA ALA A 78 -15.39 -15.84 -2.41
C ALA A 78 -13.94 -15.63 -2.87
N GLU A 79 -13.74 -14.98 -4.02
CA GLU A 79 -12.41 -14.65 -4.54
C GLU A 79 -11.71 -13.60 -3.65
N HIS A 80 -12.45 -12.70 -3.00
CA HIS A 80 -11.88 -11.81 -1.97
C HIS A 80 -11.31 -12.59 -0.78
N ASP A 81 -11.97 -13.69 -0.38
CA ASP A 81 -11.51 -14.52 0.73
C ASP A 81 -10.23 -15.28 0.35
N ASP A 82 -10.17 -15.80 -0.88
CA ASP A 82 -8.98 -16.47 -1.41
C ASP A 82 -7.79 -15.50 -1.53
N LEU A 83 -8.01 -14.27 -2.04
CA LEU A 83 -6.96 -13.24 -2.07
C LEU A 83 -6.50 -12.84 -0.67
N ALA A 84 -7.42 -12.67 0.28
CA ALA A 84 -7.05 -12.35 1.65
C ALA A 84 -6.18 -13.45 2.29
N ARG A 85 -6.38 -14.71 1.91
CA ARG A 85 -5.49 -15.81 2.31
C ARG A 85 -4.13 -15.71 1.62
N SER A 86 -4.09 -15.54 0.29
CA SER A 86 -2.86 -15.35 -0.50
C SER A 86 -1.98 -14.24 0.10
N LEU A 87 -2.55 -13.05 0.32
CA LEU A 87 -1.86 -11.92 0.93
C LEU A 87 -1.35 -12.22 2.35
N SER A 88 -2.02 -13.09 3.11
CA SER A 88 -1.54 -13.50 4.43
C SER A 88 -0.28 -14.35 4.34
N GLU A 89 -0.16 -15.18 3.29
CA GLU A 89 1.01 -16.03 3.06
C GLU A 89 2.24 -15.17 2.73
N TYR A 90 2.11 -14.22 1.79
CA TYR A 90 3.17 -13.25 1.47
C TYR A 90 3.59 -12.40 2.68
N LEU A 91 2.62 -11.94 3.49
CA LEU A 91 2.91 -11.21 4.72
C LEU A 91 3.73 -12.06 5.70
N GLN A 92 3.35 -13.33 5.88
CA GLN A 92 4.09 -14.23 6.77
C GLN A 92 5.50 -14.54 6.26
N GLU A 93 5.69 -14.67 4.95
CA GLU A 93 7.01 -14.86 4.35
C GLU A 93 7.91 -13.65 4.61
N ALA A 94 7.42 -12.44 4.37
CA ALA A 94 8.14 -11.22 4.67
C ALA A 94 8.47 -11.10 6.18
N MET A 95 7.51 -11.42 7.06
CA MET A 95 7.70 -11.39 8.51
C MET A 95 8.77 -12.38 9.00
N LYS A 96 8.88 -13.56 8.39
CA LYS A 96 9.95 -14.53 8.72
C LYS A 96 11.34 -13.99 8.43
N LEU A 97 11.46 -13.05 7.50
CA LEU A 97 12.71 -12.33 7.18
C LEU A 97 12.89 -11.07 8.04
N GLY A 98 12.02 -10.84 9.02
CA GLY A 98 12.08 -9.65 9.86
C GLY A 98 11.56 -8.39 9.18
N LEU A 99 10.75 -8.50 8.12
CA LEU A 99 10.09 -7.37 7.49
C LEU A 99 8.69 -7.15 8.08
N VAL A 100 8.30 -5.89 8.22
CA VAL A 100 7.00 -5.47 8.77
C VAL A 100 6.34 -4.54 7.77
N LEU A 101 5.14 -4.91 7.32
CA LEU A 101 4.33 -4.05 6.48
C LEU A 101 3.52 -3.09 7.37
N MET A 102 3.70 -1.81 7.14
CA MET A 102 2.92 -0.73 7.72
C MET A 102 1.98 -0.19 6.64
N GLY A 103 0.71 0.00 6.93
CA GLY A 103 -0.23 0.45 5.92
C GLY A 103 -1.47 1.12 6.48
N ASP A 104 -2.04 2.01 5.68
CA ASP A 104 -3.37 2.56 5.88
C ASP A 104 -3.95 3.05 4.54
N ARG A 105 -5.27 3.26 4.50
CA ARG A 105 -5.97 3.89 3.38
C ARG A 105 -6.55 5.22 3.83
N ILE A 106 -6.11 6.29 3.19
CA ILE A 106 -6.55 7.64 3.50
C ILE A 106 -7.32 8.26 2.33
N LEU A 107 -8.20 9.20 2.62
CA LEU A 107 -8.79 10.04 1.59
C LEU A 107 -7.88 11.25 1.35
N VAL A 108 -7.48 11.45 0.09
CA VAL A 108 -6.64 12.56 -0.33
C VAL A 108 -7.45 13.49 -1.21
N ASP A 109 -7.36 14.80 -0.95
CA ASP A 109 -7.95 15.80 -1.84
C ASP A 109 -7.14 15.80 -3.14
N VAL A 110 -7.85 15.61 -4.25
CA VAL A 110 -7.31 15.65 -5.60
C VAL A 110 -7.80 16.95 -6.24
N VAL A 111 -6.85 17.81 -6.61
CA VAL A 111 -7.14 19.11 -7.22
C VAL A 111 -6.53 19.16 -8.61
N GLY A 112 -7.39 19.32 -9.62
CA GLY A 112 -7.01 19.54 -11.02
C GLY A 112 -7.79 20.72 -11.61
N ALA A 113 -7.53 21.03 -12.88
CA ALA A 113 -8.10 22.21 -13.54
C ALA A 113 -9.63 22.34 -13.42
N ASN A 114 -10.37 21.21 -13.41
CA ASN A 114 -11.83 21.16 -13.28
C ASN A 114 -12.31 20.09 -12.27
N ILE A 115 -11.42 19.53 -11.46
CA ILE A 115 -11.73 18.41 -10.56
C ILE A 115 -11.35 18.80 -9.14
N ARG A 116 -12.32 18.66 -8.23
CA ARG A 116 -12.10 18.66 -6.79
C ARG A 116 -12.82 17.47 -6.22
N ASP A 117 -12.06 16.44 -5.89
CA ASP A 117 -12.60 15.17 -5.41
C ASP A 117 -11.74 14.61 -4.28
N ARG A 118 -12.22 13.55 -3.64
CA ARG A 118 -11.50 12.82 -2.60
C ARG A 118 -11.28 11.38 -3.02
N TRP A 119 -10.03 11.05 -3.29
CA TRP A 119 -9.68 9.71 -3.72
C TRP A 119 -9.12 8.91 -2.55
N PRO A 120 -9.56 7.64 -2.37
CA PRO A 120 -8.91 6.74 -1.46
C PRO A 120 -7.52 6.37 -2.01
N VAL A 121 -6.48 6.61 -1.22
CA VAL A 121 -5.10 6.28 -1.52
C VAL A 121 -4.61 5.26 -0.51
N ALA A 122 -4.17 4.11 -0.99
CA ALA A 122 -3.48 3.12 -0.16
C ALA A 122 -2.02 3.56 -0.01
N ILE A 123 -1.56 3.65 1.24
CA ILE A 123 -0.16 3.92 1.56
C ILE A 123 0.37 2.68 2.26
N LEU A 124 1.35 2.02 1.65
CA LEU A 124 2.05 0.89 2.23
C LEU A 124 3.54 1.21 2.36
N ARG A 125 4.13 0.85 3.50
CA ARG A 125 5.55 0.94 3.75
C ARG A 125 6.06 -0.36 4.32
N LEU A 126 7.00 -1.00 3.64
CA LEU A 126 7.67 -2.18 4.15
C LEU A 126 8.97 -1.78 4.84
N ARG A 127 9.16 -2.23 6.09
CA ARG A 127 10.28 -1.84 6.95
C ARG A 127 10.94 -3.04 7.57
N ARG A 128 12.18 -2.91 8.02
CA ARG A 128 12.81 -3.93 8.86
C ARG A 128 12.34 -3.77 10.31
N ALA A 129 12.00 -4.88 10.98
CA ALA A 129 11.44 -4.87 12.33
C ALA A 129 12.36 -4.20 13.36
N ALA A 130 13.69 -4.29 13.17
CA ALA A 130 14.68 -3.65 14.04
C ALA A 130 14.60 -2.11 14.02
N GLU A 131 14.01 -1.52 12.97
CA GLU A 131 13.89 -0.07 12.79
C GLU A 131 12.53 0.49 13.27
N VAL A 132 11.63 -0.39 13.70
CA VAL A 132 10.28 -0.06 14.19
C VAL A 132 10.24 0.01 15.73
N ALA A 133 11.34 -0.36 16.41
CA ALA A 133 11.47 -0.44 17.86
C ALA A 133 11.96 0.85 18.55
#